data_AF-A0A450SXZ7-F1
#
_entry.id   AF-A0A450SXZ7-F1
#
_cell.length_a   1.000
_cell.length_b   1.000
_cell.length_c   1.000
_cell.angle_alpha   90.00
_cell.angle_beta   90.00
_cell.angle_gamma   90.00
#
_symmetry.space_group_name_H-M   'P 1'
#
loop_
_entity.id
_entity.type
_entity.pdbx_description
1 polymer ?
#
loop_
_entity_poly.entity_id
_entity_poly.type
_entity_poly.pdbx_seq_one_letter_code
_entity_poly.pdbx_strand_id
1 'polypeptide(L)'
;MGLFVHLTINPEGISPGEWEATYLESLTLLRAFPAPLMRIKQEEVGSKSRFSYISDLVWDADTPDEHWRVVGDSASGRHAEDFLLFRHLERQFRTMFGPLDIEGDVLWAPTDRLSYGDGNGINLFGNKTQGYPYHLAILAVAILLETRFPEQCYLSGDIEPVQLGHMCRWVHKTLNTPLITPICFDGQRLYRRISALYEDPRHAISRFQTLFGGSDEEGFESLLRYAERSAVLDVFIEELAGYTSLTQYGAIQLVSKFLSATQDLDQLIHIVLQIAQKGDKGDKSEEWDLAALLRMLCRHYLTISCEERGPLGVFDHPQDELMTIDDALSQAFMIAGGKPLEVNAYKDAAKVLETFCAVQPEKRALFQEIISTSEQTAREQLEKTKNLIREMEQKRQESAQQQGQTTAETLPLMENHSEKAVSEEEAYILKQVSLQTEQFADKEETLGQIGGQLRRIAMADNAELFSAKDRDYYLQGIYDATFHHRFALREAAWNAIDREENVEILKCLLALAIIKKNELNFWRWRIHVLESPSIWRYLIEERQVDAGADDNGAE
;
A
#
# COMPACT_ATOMS: atom_id res chain seq x y z
N MET A 1 4.59 -7.01 -8.14
CA MET A 1 3.52 -6.52 -7.24
C MET A 1 4.07 -5.34 -6.46
N GLY A 2 3.24 -4.33 -6.17
CA GLY A 2 3.63 -3.12 -5.45
C GLY A 2 2.41 -2.27 -5.17
N LEU A 3 2.58 -1.24 -4.34
CA LEU A 3 1.57 -0.22 -4.10
C LEU A 3 1.97 1.08 -4.79
N PHE A 4 1.02 1.74 -5.43
CA PHE A 4 1.26 2.82 -6.37
C PHE A 4 0.44 4.06 -6.05
N VAL A 5 1.02 5.22 -6.38
CA VAL A 5 0.28 6.46 -6.61
C VAL A 5 0.40 6.74 -8.09
N HIS A 6 -0.74 6.77 -8.79
CA HIS A 6 -0.82 7.09 -10.20
C HIS A 6 -1.30 8.51 -10.42
N LEU A 7 -0.58 9.25 -11.25
CA LEU A 7 -1.03 10.55 -11.73
C LEU A 7 -0.89 10.57 -13.25
N THR A 8 -2.01 10.45 -13.93
CA THR A 8 -2.05 10.56 -15.39
C THR A 8 -2.31 12.01 -15.77
N ILE A 9 -1.54 12.54 -16.71
CA ILE A 9 -1.64 13.92 -17.18
C ILE A 9 -1.67 14.02 -18.70
N ASN A 10 -2.61 14.82 -19.23
CA ASN A 10 -2.55 15.36 -20.59
C ASN A 10 -1.96 16.79 -20.52
N PRO A 11 -0.75 17.06 -21.06
CA PRO A 11 -0.14 18.39 -20.99
C PRO A 11 -0.83 19.43 -21.89
N GLU A 12 -1.80 19.03 -22.73
CA GLU A 12 -2.54 19.94 -23.59
C GLU A 12 -3.21 21.07 -22.79
N GLY A 13 -2.94 22.31 -23.20
CA GLY A 13 -3.49 23.51 -22.57
C GLY A 13 -2.77 24.00 -21.31
N ILE A 14 -1.76 23.28 -20.80
CA ILE A 14 -0.95 23.74 -19.66
C ILE A 14 0.13 24.70 -20.15
N SER A 15 0.15 25.92 -19.63
CA SER A 15 1.24 26.85 -19.96
C SER A 15 2.52 26.53 -19.18
N PRO A 16 3.72 26.81 -19.73
CA PRO A 16 4.98 26.62 -19.00
C PRO A 16 5.04 27.36 -17.66
N GLY A 17 4.41 28.54 -17.57
CA GLY A 17 4.38 29.34 -16.33
C GLY A 17 3.50 28.74 -15.24
N GLU A 18 2.34 28.18 -15.58
CA GLU A 18 1.48 27.47 -14.62
C GLU A 18 2.14 26.18 -14.13
N TRP A 19 2.83 25.46 -15.03
CA TRP A 19 3.60 24.28 -14.68
C TRP A 19 4.72 24.60 -13.70
N GLU A 20 5.54 25.60 -14.00
CA GLU A 20 6.64 26.02 -13.14
C GLU A 20 6.14 26.50 -11.77
N ALA A 21 5.05 27.27 -11.72
CA ALA A 21 4.44 27.67 -10.46
C ALA A 21 3.99 26.45 -9.62
N THR A 22 3.36 25.47 -10.26
CA THR A 22 2.91 24.23 -9.60
C THR A 22 4.09 23.37 -9.14
N TYR A 23 5.18 23.34 -9.91
CA TYR A 23 6.45 22.73 -9.49
C TYR A 23 6.96 23.36 -8.18
N LEU A 24 7.00 24.69 -8.08
CA LEU A 24 7.47 25.38 -6.87
C LEU A 24 6.56 25.10 -5.65
N GLU A 25 5.24 25.02 -5.85
CA GLU A 25 4.29 24.62 -4.82
C GLU A 25 4.52 23.16 -4.37
N SER A 26 4.79 22.25 -5.31
CA SER A 26 5.11 20.85 -5.00
C SER A 26 6.38 20.73 -4.15
N LEU A 27 7.43 21.50 -4.47
CA LEU A 27 8.65 21.53 -3.66
C LEU A 27 8.41 22.13 -2.27
N THR A 28 7.52 23.10 -2.15
CA THR A 28 7.09 23.66 -0.86
C THR A 28 6.37 22.60 -0.01
N LEU A 29 5.46 21.82 -0.60
CA LEU A 29 4.84 20.68 0.09
C LEU A 29 5.88 19.66 0.56
N LEU A 30 6.74 19.19 -0.34
CA LEU A 30 7.73 18.16 -0.02
C LEU A 30 8.68 18.61 1.10
N ARG A 31 9.07 19.88 1.13
CA ARG A 31 9.89 20.45 2.21
C ARG A 31 9.14 20.64 3.53
N ALA A 32 7.82 20.77 3.47
CA ALA A 32 6.96 20.87 4.65
C ALA A 32 6.53 19.49 5.19
N PHE A 33 6.87 18.39 4.51
CA PHE A 33 6.49 17.05 4.94
C PHE A 33 7.06 16.75 6.34
N PRO A 34 6.24 16.24 7.29
CA PRO A 34 6.66 16.04 8.69
C PRO A 34 7.85 15.11 8.91
N ALA A 35 8.11 14.21 7.97
CA ALA A 35 9.31 13.37 7.97
C ALA A 35 10.30 13.87 6.90
N PRO A 36 11.61 13.95 7.19
CA PRO A 36 12.56 14.43 6.19
C PRO A 36 12.67 13.42 5.03
N LEU A 37 12.15 13.82 3.87
CA LEU A 37 12.26 13.09 2.61
C LEU A 37 13.71 13.06 2.14
N MET A 38 14.03 12.08 1.29
CA MET A 38 15.38 11.90 0.79
C MET A 38 15.43 11.58 -0.71
N ARG A 39 16.58 11.89 -1.32
CA ARG A 39 17.00 11.40 -2.64
C ARG A 39 18.37 10.74 -2.57
N ILE A 40 18.71 9.97 -3.60
CA ILE A 40 20.04 9.41 -3.79
C ILE A 40 20.91 10.43 -4.53
N LYS A 41 22.13 10.66 -4.05
CA LYS A 41 23.18 11.43 -4.69
C LYS A 41 24.41 10.56 -4.89
N GLN A 42 25.04 10.65 -6.07
CA GLN A 42 26.40 10.15 -6.26
C GLN A 42 27.39 11.21 -5.79
N GLU A 43 28.33 10.82 -4.95
CA GLU A 43 29.37 11.68 -4.41
C GLU A 43 30.74 11.17 -4.83
N GLU A 44 31.59 12.06 -5.34
CA GLU A 44 32.99 11.76 -5.63
C GLU A 44 33.85 12.08 -4.41
N VAL A 45 34.54 11.07 -3.89
CA VAL A 45 35.46 11.15 -2.75
C VAL A 45 36.85 10.73 -3.22
N GLY A 46 37.70 11.71 -3.54
CA GLY A 46 38.99 11.46 -4.15
C GLY A 46 38.84 10.87 -5.56
N SER A 47 39.31 9.65 -5.77
CA SER A 47 39.16 8.90 -7.04
C SER A 47 38.06 7.84 -6.99
N LYS A 48 37.24 7.84 -5.94
CA LYS A 48 36.19 6.85 -5.68
C LYS A 48 34.83 7.54 -5.65
N SER A 49 33.78 6.77 -5.91
CA SER A 49 32.41 7.25 -5.88
C SER A 49 31.62 6.47 -4.84
N ARG A 50 30.64 7.13 -4.21
CA ARG A 50 29.68 6.49 -3.29
C ARG A 50 28.28 7.04 -3.49
N PHE A 51 27.28 6.32 -3.00
CA PHE A 51 25.89 6.79 -2.99
C PHE A 51 25.46 7.24 -1.59
N SER A 52 24.82 8.41 -1.52
CA SER A 52 24.39 9.02 -0.27
C SER A 52 22.90 9.35 -0.32
N TYR A 53 22.16 9.05 0.75
CA TYR A 53 20.83 9.59 0.97
C TYR A 53 20.95 11.00 1.54
N ILE A 54 20.41 11.99 0.83
CA ILE A 54 20.46 13.40 1.20
C ILE A 54 19.06 14.02 1.25
N SER A 55 18.87 15.03 2.09
CA SER A 55 17.57 15.72 2.27
C SER A 55 17.31 16.86 1.30
N ASP A 56 18.34 17.37 0.62
CA ASP A 56 18.14 18.31 -0.49
C ASP A 56 17.51 17.56 -1.67
N LEU A 57 16.26 17.86 -1.98
CA LEU A 57 15.48 17.13 -2.99
C LEU A 57 15.75 17.62 -4.41
N VAL A 58 16.34 18.80 -4.59
CA VAL A 58 16.52 19.40 -5.91
C VAL A 58 17.76 18.84 -6.59
N TRP A 59 17.63 18.54 -7.87
CA TRP A 59 18.68 18.08 -8.76
C TRP A 59 18.88 19.11 -9.88
N ASP A 60 20.14 19.35 -10.28
CA ASP A 60 20.54 20.31 -11.33
C ASP A 60 19.82 21.67 -11.26
N ALA A 61 19.81 22.26 -10.06
CA ALA A 61 19.15 23.54 -9.79
C ALA A 61 19.59 24.65 -10.76
N ASP A 62 18.63 25.49 -11.14
CA ASP A 62 18.77 26.62 -12.08
C ASP A 62 19.21 26.20 -13.50
N THR A 63 18.95 24.95 -13.88
CA THR A 63 19.21 24.43 -15.23
C THR A 63 17.93 23.93 -15.90
N PRO A 64 17.92 23.75 -17.24
CA PRO A 64 16.81 23.10 -17.94
C PRO A 64 16.50 21.67 -17.46
N ASP A 65 17.43 21.04 -16.75
CA ASP A 65 17.31 19.70 -16.17
C ASP A 65 16.85 19.71 -14.70
N GLU A 66 16.52 20.90 -14.15
CA GLU A 66 16.06 21.02 -12.76
C GLU A 66 14.81 20.16 -12.51
N HIS A 67 14.92 19.31 -11.51
CA HIS A 67 13.81 18.50 -11.00
C HIS A 67 13.98 18.27 -9.51
N TRP A 68 12.88 18.03 -8.80
CA TRP A 68 13.00 17.40 -7.48
C TRP A 68 12.97 15.88 -7.65
N ARG A 69 13.59 15.16 -6.71
CA ARG A 69 13.56 13.69 -6.63
C ARG A 69 13.28 13.23 -5.21
N VAL A 70 12.48 12.17 -5.05
CA VAL A 70 12.16 11.54 -3.76
C VAL A 70 12.25 10.02 -3.93
N VAL A 71 12.86 9.32 -2.97
CA VAL A 71 12.98 7.85 -2.96
C VAL A 71 12.46 7.20 -1.67
N GLY A 72 12.20 8.00 -0.64
CA GLY A 72 11.85 7.53 0.70
C GLY A 72 11.90 8.66 1.73
N ASP A 73 11.82 8.28 3.00
CA ASP A 73 11.98 9.18 4.14
C ASP A 73 13.00 8.64 5.15
N SER A 74 13.77 9.56 5.72
CA SER A 74 14.84 9.22 6.65
C SER A 74 14.33 8.84 8.05
N ALA A 75 13.13 9.27 8.44
CA ALA A 75 12.59 9.03 9.77
C ALA A 75 12.17 7.57 9.98
N SER A 76 11.47 6.99 9.01
CA SER A 76 11.13 5.56 9.00
C SER A 76 12.31 4.69 8.55
N GLY A 77 13.22 5.26 7.75
CA GLY A 77 14.28 4.52 7.07
C GLY A 77 13.80 3.70 5.87
N ARG A 78 12.53 3.84 5.48
CA ARG A 78 11.94 3.14 4.35
C ARG A 78 12.18 3.90 3.04
N HIS A 79 12.42 3.14 1.98
CA HIS A 79 12.62 3.65 0.63
C HIS A 79 12.18 2.62 -0.41
N ALA A 80 11.76 3.07 -1.60
CA ALA A 80 11.46 2.19 -2.72
C ALA A 80 11.91 2.79 -4.06
N GLU A 81 11.03 2.85 -5.05
CA GLU A 81 11.35 3.41 -6.36
C GLU A 81 11.36 4.96 -6.31
N ASP A 82 11.97 5.59 -7.31
CA ASP A 82 12.16 7.03 -7.34
C ASP A 82 11.01 7.78 -8.01
N PHE A 83 10.69 8.95 -7.49
CA PHE A 83 9.73 9.87 -8.08
C PHE A 83 10.43 11.17 -8.39
N LEU A 84 10.12 11.76 -9.55
CA LEU A 84 10.69 13.02 -9.98
C LEU A 84 9.66 13.87 -10.72
N LEU A 85 9.86 15.18 -10.69
CA LEU A 85 9.08 16.14 -11.46
C LEU A 85 10.04 17.23 -11.94
N PHE A 86 10.10 17.46 -13.24
CA PHE A 86 10.91 18.52 -13.83
C PHE A 86 10.22 19.88 -13.70
N ARG A 87 11.01 20.89 -13.37
CA ARG A 87 10.56 22.29 -13.32
C ARG A 87 10.08 22.80 -14.66
N HIS A 88 10.72 22.37 -15.74
CA HIS A 88 10.44 22.83 -17.09
C HIS A 88 9.54 21.87 -17.85
N LEU A 89 8.37 22.36 -18.28
CA LEU A 89 7.34 21.58 -18.98
C LEU A 89 7.89 20.84 -20.21
N GLU A 90 8.67 21.55 -21.03
CA GLU A 90 9.29 20.97 -22.23
C GLU A 90 10.21 19.80 -21.88
N ARG A 91 10.95 19.89 -20.76
CA ARG A 91 11.82 18.81 -20.30
C ARG A 91 11.02 17.62 -19.80
N GLN A 92 9.96 17.87 -19.01
CA GLN A 92 9.09 16.84 -18.46
C GLN A 92 8.48 15.95 -19.55
N PHE A 93 8.03 16.56 -20.65
CA PHE A 93 7.28 15.87 -21.71
C PHE A 93 8.07 15.69 -23.01
N ARG A 94 9.40 15.88 -22.96
CA ARG A 94 10.26 15.65 -24.12
C ARG A 94 10.31 14.17 -24.46
N THR A 95 9.81 13.79 -25.64
CA THR A 95 10.07 12.46 -26.21
C THR A 95 11.16 12.51 -27.28
N MET A 96 11.72 11.34 -27.62
CA MET A 96 12.64 11.21 -28.75
C MET A 96 12.01 11.59 -30.11
N PHE A 97 10.68 11.58 -30.21
CA PHE A 97 9.92 11.78 -31.45
C PHE A 97 9.23 13.15 -31.54
N GLY A 98 9.45 14.05 -30.56
CA GLY A 98 8.79 15.35 -30.48
C GLY A 98 7.78 15.46 -29.31
N PRO A 99 6.95 16.51 -29.27
CA PRO A 99 5.86 16.60 -28.30
C PRO A 99 4.85 15.46 -28.52
N LEU A 100 4.27 14.96 -27.44
CA LEU A 100 3.22 13.95 -27.52
C LEU A 100 1.94 14.59 -28.07
N ASP A 101 1.40 13.98 -29.12
CA ASP A 101 0.14 14.39 -29.74
C ASP A 101 -0.99 13.61 -29.06
N ILE A 102 -1.45 14.14 -27.91
CA ILE A 102 -2.52 13.58 -27.10
C ILE A 102 -3.69 14.55 -27.19
N GLU A 103 -4.67 14.23 -28.03
CA GLU A 103 -5.88 15.04 -28.18
C GLU A 103 -7.01 14.49 -27.31
N GLY A 104 -7.70 15.36 -26.56
CA GLY A 104 -8.96 15.03 -25.88
C GLY A 104 -8.85 14.85 -24.37
N ASP A 105 -9.96 14.45 -23.74
CA ASP A 105 -10.08 14.38 -22.28
C ASP A 105 -9.19 13.27 -21.68
N VAL A 106 -8.45 13.59 -20.62
CA VAL A 106 -7.51 12.66 -19.96
C VAL A 106 -8.18 11.39 -19.43
N LEU A 107 -9.48 11.43 -19.07
CA LEU A 107 -10.23 10.27 -18.60
C LEU A 107 -10.68 9.34 -19.73
N TRP A 108 -10.62 9.79 -20.98
CA TRP A 108 -11.04 8.98 -22.12
C TRP A 108 -10.12 7.77 -22.32
N ALA A 109 -10.71 6.66 -22.75
CA ALA A 109 -10.01 5.48 -23.22
C ALA A 109 -10.80 4.81 -24.36
N PRO A 110 -10.11 4.17 -25.32
CA PRO A 110 -10.74 3.33 -26.34
C PRO A 110 -11.64 2.25 -25.72
N THR A 111 -12.71 1.85 -26.42
CA THR A 111 -13.71 0.90 -25.90
C THR A 111 -13.14 -0.51 -25.65
N ASP A 112 -12.07 -0.90 -26.35
CA ASP A 112 -11.32 -2.14 -26.11
C ASP A 112 -10.34 -2.05 -24.92
N ARG A 113 -10.24 -0.88 -24.28
CA ARG A 113 -9.34 -0.61 -23.15
C ARG A 113 -10.03 -0.09 -21.89
N LEU A 114 -11.36 -0.10 -21.82
CA LEU A 114 -12.09 0.46 -20.68
C LEU A 114 -11.76 -0.20 -19.33
N SER A 115 -11.28 -1.45 -19.35
CA SER A 115 -10.86 -2.21 -18.16
C SER A 115 -9.45 -1.88 -17.67
N TYR A 116 -8.69 -1.05 -18.39
CA TYR A 116 -7.37 -0.61 -17.97
C TYR A 116 -7.47 0.77 -17.31
N GLY A 117 -6.71 0.96 -16.23
CA GLY A 117 -6.70 2.23 -15.49
C GLY A 117 -5.97 3.37 -16.21
N ASP A 118 -5.33 3.11 -17.34
CA ASP A 118 -4.73 4.14 -18.18
C ASP A 118 -5.81 4.95 -18.90
N GLY A 119 -5.52 6.23 -19.10
CA GLY A 119 -6.37 7.18 -19.80
C GLY A 119 -5.62 7.80 -20.94
N ASN A 120 -6.20 8.86 -21.49
CA ASN A 120 -5.63 9.59 -22.60
C ASN A 120 -4.57 10.59 -22.09
N GLY A 121 -3.46 10.06 -21.58
CA GLY A 121 -2.42 10.86 -20.95
C GLY A 121 -1.14 10.08 -20.65
N ILE A 122 -0.20 10.76 -20.02
CA ILE A 122 1.09 10.22 -19.61
C ILE A 122 1.03 9.93 -18.13
N ASN A 123 1.42 8.73 -17.73
CA ASN A 123 1.54 8.38 -16.33
C ASN A 123 2.79 9.02 -15.73
N LEU A 124 2.62 10.16 -15.06
CA LEU A 124 3.71 10.95 -14.50
C LEU A 124 4.24 10.34 -13.20
N PHE A 125 3.34 9.74 -12.40
CA PHE A 125 3.71 8.91 -11.26
C PHE A 125 3.25 7.48 -11.50
N GLY A 126 4.15 6.50 -11.53
CA GLY A 126 3.74 5.10 -11.68
C GLY A 126 4.70 4.10 -11.07
N ASN A 127 5.66 4.62 -10.31
CA ASN A 127 6.63 3.84 -9.60
C ASN A 127 6.05 3.34 -8.27
N LYS A 128 6.67 2.31 -7.70
CA LYS A 128 6.19 1.67 -6.47
C LYS A 128 6.62 2.44 -5.24
N THR A 129 5.62 2.89 -4.49
CA THR A 129 5.80 3.41 -3.14
C THR A 129 5.97 2.31 -2.09
N GLN A 130 5.43 1.10 -2.38
CA GLN A 130 5.33 -0.03 -1.46
C GLN A 130 4.48 0.24 -0.19
N GLY A 131 3.73 1.35 -0.16
CA GLY A 131 2.97 1.76 1.02
C GLY A 131 3.81 2.37 2.14
N TYR A 132 5.09 2.66 1.86
CA TYR A 132 5.97 3.31 2.82
C TYR A 132 5.55 4.77 3.06
N PRO A 133 5.92 5.41 4.19
CA PRO A 133 5.33 6.69 4.59
C PRO A 133 5.45 7.82 3.57
N TYR A 134 6.52 7.84 2.77
CA TYR A 134 6.68 8.79 1.67
C TYR A 134 5.61 8.65 0.56
N HIS A 135 4.84 7.55 0.52
CA HIS A 135 3.62 7.41 -0.29
C HIS A 135 2.69 8.61 -0.09
N LEU A 136 2.52 9.05 1.16
CA LEU A 136 1.68 10.21 1.50
C LEU A 136 2.24 11.51 0.89
N ALA A 137 3.57 11.67 0.85
CA ALA A 137 4.19 12.83 0.21
C ALA A 137 3.94 12.85 -1.31
N ILE A 138 4.06 11.71 -1.99
CA ILE A 138 3.77 11.59 -3.42
C ILE A 138 2.27 11.82 -3.68
N LEU A 139 1.39 11.25 -2.85
CA LEU A 139 -0.05 11.47 -2.89
C LEU A 139 -0.41 12.96 -2.75
N ALA A 140 0.23 13.68 -1.82
CA ALA A 140 0.01 15.12 -1.66
C ALA A 140 0.38 15.93 -2.92
N VAL A 141 1.49 15.59 -3.57
CA VAL A 141 1.88 16.24 -4.83
C VAL A 141 0.91 15.91 -5.95
N ALA A 142 0.41 14.67 -6.01
CA ALA A 142 -0.59 14.29 -7.00
C ALA A 142 -1.92 15.05 -6.80
N ILE A 143 -2.39 15.17 -5.55
CA ILE A 143 -3.56 15.98 -5.18
C ILE A 143 -3.36 17.44 -5.58
N LEU A 144 -2.18 18.01 -5.34
CA LEU A 144 -1.84 19.37 -5.77
C LEU A 144 -1.95 19.52 -7.29
N LEU A 145 -1.31 18.63 -8.05
CA LEU A 145 -1.30 18.69 -9.51
C LEU A 145 -2.72 18.59 -10.09
N GLU A 146 -3.55 17.69 -9.57
CA GLU A 146 -4.95 17.61 -10.00
C GLU A 146 -5.78 18.83 -9.57
N THR A 147 -5.48 19.44 -8.42
CA THR A 147 -6.12 20.69 -7.99
C THR A 147 -5.77 21.86 -8.91
N ARG A 148 -4.55 21.91 -9.45
CA ARG A 148 -4.10 22.96 -10.39
C ARG A 148 -4.54 22.70 -11.83
N PHE A 149 -4.63 21.45 -12.23
CA PHE A 149 -4.95 21.04 -13.60
C PHE A 149 -6.11 20.02 -13.63
N PRO A 150 -7.32 20.39 -13.17
CA PRO A 150 -8.42 19.45 -12.93
C PRO A 150 -8.98 18.79 -14.20
N GLU A 151 -8.81 19.41 -15.36
CA GLU A 151 -9.23 18.83 -16.65
C GLU A 151 -8.11 18.03 -17.33
N GLN A 152 -6.87 18.21 -16.90
CA GLN A 152 -5.68 17.61 -17.51
C GLN A 152 -5.15 16.43 -16.71
N CYS A 153 -5.47 16.33 -15.42
CA CYS A 153 -4.97 15.29 -14.53
C CYS A 153 -6.09 14.43 -13.96
N TYR A 154 -5.76 13.18 -13.66
CA TYR A 154 -6.49 12.40 -12.66
C TYR A 154 -5.56 11.51 -11.86
N LEU A 155 -5.86 11.40 -10.57
CA LEU A 155 -5.20 10.56 -9.59
C LEU A 155 -5.87 9.18 -9.50
N SER A 156 -5.08 8.12 -9.47
CA SER A 156 -5.53 6.76 -9.19
C SER A 156 -4.45 5.95 -8.44
N GLY A 157 -4.68 4.66 -8.20
CA GLY A 157 -3.73 3.78 -7.52
C GLY A 157 -4.24 3.24 -6.20
N ASP A 158 -3.33 2.73 -5.38
CA ASP A 158 -3.63 2.11 -4.09
C ASP A 158 -3.73 3.18 -3.00
N ILE A 159 -4.88 3.86 -2.95
CA ILE A 159 -5.11 5.01 -2.06
C ILE A 159 -6.41 4.78 -1.29
N GLU A 160 -6.32 4.76 0.04
CA GLU A 160 -7.52 4.60 0.87
C GLU A 160 -8.25 5.94 1.11
N PRO A 161 -9.58 5.95 1.24
CA PRO A 161 -10.35 7.19 1.46
C PRO A 161 -9.89 7.99 2.69
N VAL A 162 -9.50 7.31 3.78
CA VAL A 162 -8.99 7.96 5.00
C VAL A 162 -7.68 8.70 4.71
N GLN A 163 -6.74 8.02 4.04
CA GLN A 163 -5.45 8.60 3.62
C GLN A 163 -5.68 9.83 2.74
N LEU A 164 -6.54 9.70 1.72
CA LEU A 164 -6.89 10.78 0.82
C LEU A 164 -7.46 11.99 1.58
N GLY A 165 -8.37 11.75 2.51
CA GLY A 165 -8.98 12.79 3.33
C GLY A 165 -7.95 13.58 4.15
N HIS A 166 -7.03 12.88 4.81
CA HIS A 166 -5.92 13.53 5.53
C HIS A 166 -5.02 14.32 4.59
N MET A 167 -4.63 13.77 3.45
CA MET A 167 -3.72 14.43 2.54
C MET A 167 -4.34 15.64 1.82
N CYS A 168 -5.63 15.58 1.46
CA CYS A 168 -6.34 16.74 0.91
C CYS A 168 -6.37 17.90 1.91
N ARG A 169 -6.66 17.63 3.19
CA ARG A 169 -6.65 18.65 4.26
C ARG A 169 -5.24 19.18 4.51
N TRP A 170 -4.22 18.32 4.45
CA TRP A 170 -2.84 18.73 4.63
C TRP A 170 -2.35 19.65 3.51
N VAL A 171 -2.63 19.31 2.25
CA VAL A 171 -2.31 20.17 1.09
C VAL A 171 -3.04 21.52 1.22
N HIS A 172 -4.34 21.51 1.53
CA HIS A 172 -5.13 22.70 1.79
C HIS A 172 -4.50 23.61 2.85
N LYS A 173 -4.14 23.05 4.03
CA LYS A 173 -3.55 23.81 5.14
C LYS A 173 -2.16 24.35 4.82
N THR A 174 -1.35 23.57 4.10
CA THR A 174 0.06 23.92 3.83
C THR A 174 0.20 24.99 2.75
N LEU A 175 -0.62 24.92 1.70
CA LEU A 175 -0.54 25.82 0.54
C LEU A 175 -1.70 26.83 0.45
N ASN A 176 -2.67 26.76 1.37
CA ASN A 176 -3.89 27.57 1.32
C ASN A 176 -4.64 27.44 -0.02
N THR A 177 -4.66 26.22 -0.58
CA THR A 177 -5.40 25.89 -1.82
C THR A 177 -6.88 25.62 -1.52
N PRO A 178 -7.78 25.53 -2.50
CA PRO A 178 -9.12 24.99 -2.26
C PRO A 178 -9.05 23.52 -1.83
N LEU A 179 -9.87 23.12 -0.85
CA LEU A 179 -10.03 21.71 -0.48
C LEU A 179 -10.95 21.04 -1.50
N ILE A 180 -10.37 20.29 -2.44
CA ILE A 180 -11.09 19.61 -3.52
C ILE A 180 -10.73 18.11 -3.46
N THR A 181 -11.75 17.26 -3.42
CA THR A 181 -11.56 15.81 -3.58
C THR A 181 -11.15 15.51 -5.03
N PRO A 182 -10.08 14.73 -5.26
CA PRO A 182 -9.72 14.25 -6.59
C PRO A 182 -10.87 13.52 -7.29
N ILE A 183 -10.97 13.69 -8.60
CA ILE A 183 -12.11 13.29 -9.42
C ILE A 183 -12.42 11.81 -9.31
N CYS A 184 -11.40 10.95 -9.29
CA CYS A 184 -11.57 9.51 -9.14
C CYS A 184 -12.21 9.09 -7.80
N PHE A 185 -12.25 9.96 -6.81
CA PHE A 185 -12.85 9.71 -5.49
C PHE A 185 -14.13 10.54 -5.27
N ASP A 186 -14.62 11.23 -6.30
CA ASP A 186 -15.90 11.93 -6.30
C ASP A 186 -16.82 11.28 -7.34
N GLY A 187 -17.64 10.33 -6.88
CA GLY A 187 -18.48 9.52 -7.77
C GLY A 187 -19.45 10.36 -8.62
N GLN A 188 -19.89 11.52 -8.12
CA GLN A 188 -20.76 12.42 -8.87
C GLN A 188 -20.00 13.15 -9.98
N ARG A 189 -18.87 13.77 -9.66
CA ARG A 189 -18.06 14.51 -10.64
C ARG A 189 -17.47 13.56 -11.69
N LEU A 190 -16.99 12.39 -11.26
CA LEU A 190 -16.42 11.38 -12.15
C LEU A 190 -17.44 10.89 -13.17
N TYR A 191 -18.61 10.40 -12.73
CA TYR A 191 -19.59 9.86 -13.65
C TYR A 191 -20.12 10.91 -14.61
N ARG A 192 -20.39 12.13 -14.13
CA ARG A 192 -20.84 13.23 -15.00
C ARG A 192 -19.84 13.51 -16.11
N ARG A 193 -18.54 13.59 -15.79
CA ARG A 193 -17.50 13.84 -16.80
C ARG A 193 -17.38 12.66 -17.76
N ILE A 194 -17.30 11.43 -17.26
CA ILE A 194 -17.20 10.21 -18.10
C ILE A 194 -18.43 10.06 -19.01
N SER A 195 -19.63 10.32 -18.51
CA SER A 195 -20.87 10.18 -19.30
C SER A 195 -20.92 11.11 -20.53
N ALA A 196 -20.18 12.22 -20.51
CA ALA A 196 -20.05 13.11 -21.66
C ALA A 196 -19.05 12.61 -22.71
N LEU A 197 -18.21 11.63 -22.36
CA LEU A 197 -17.16 11.08 -23.24
C LEU A 197 -17.63 9.88 -24.08
N TYR A 198 -18.74 9.26 -23.72
CA TYR A 198 -19.22 8.04 -24.35
C TYR A 198 -20.70 8.16 -24.74
N GLU A 199 -21.02 7.78 -25.98
CA GLU A 199 -22.40 7.76 -26.46
C GLU A 199 -23.23 6.63 -25.82
N ASP A 200 -22.61 5.46 -25.60
CA ASP A 200 -23.25 4.32 -24.95
C ASP A 200 -23.03 4.39 -23.42
N PRO A 201 -24.11 4.47 -22.61
CA PRO A 201 -24.04 4.46 -21.15
C PRO A 201 -23.25 3.29 -20.57
N ARG A 202 -23.22 2.12 -21.25
CA ARG A 202 -22.47 0.94 -20.79
C ARG A 202 -20.96 1.16 -20.81
N HIS A 203 -20.46 1.87 -21.82
CA HIS A 203 -19.05 2.26 -21.86
C HIS A 203 -18.71 3.27 -20.76
N ALA A 204 -19.61 4.22 -20.50
CA ALA A 204 -19.43 5.17 -19.39
C ALA A 204 -19.43 4.46 -18.02
N ILE A 205 -20.33 3.50 -17.80
CA ILE A 205 -20.38 2.69 -16.58
C ILE A 205 -19.09 1.89 -16.41
N SER A 206 -18.65 1.18 -17.45
CA SER A 206 -17.41 0.40 -17.42
C SER A 206 -16.20 1.27 -17.12
N ARG A 207 -16.09 2.44 -17.77
CA ARG A 207 -14.99 3.36 -17.51
C ARG A 207 -15.01 3.92 -16.09
N PHE A 208 -16.20 4.24 -15.57
CA PHE A 208 -16.37 4.68 -14.18
C PHE A 208 -15.89 3.61 -13.20
N GLN A 209 -16.33 2.35 -13.37
CA GLN A 209 -15.95 1.25 -12.48
C GLN A 209 -14.43 1.03 -12.45
N THR A 210 -13.75 1.23 -13.57
CA THR A 210 -12.29 1.10 -13.65
C THR A 210 -11.53 2.24 -12.96
N LEU A 211 -12.07 3.47 -13.00
CA LEU A 211 -11.36 4.65 -12.50
C LEU A 211 -11.75 5.06 -11.08
N PHE A 212 -12.92 4.66 -10.59
CA PHE A 212 -13.38 5.04 -9.27
C PHE A 212 -12.50 4.43 -8.19
N GLY A 213 -11.90 5.28 -7.35
CA GLY A 213 -10.96 4.88 -6.28
C GLY A 213 -11.60 4.70 -4.91
N GLY A 214 -12.92 4.93 -4.77
CA GLY A 214 -13.65 4.63 -3.54
C GLY A 214 -13.97 3.13 -3.41
N SER A 215 -14.78 2.77 -2.41
CA SER A 215 -15.18 1.37 -2.25
C SER A 215 -16.10 0.89 -3.38
N ASP A 216 -16.13 -0.42 -3.63
CA ASP A 216 -17.03 -1.03 -4.61
C ASP A 216 -18.50 -0.69 -4.34
N GLU A 217 -18.91 -0.63 -3.06
CA GLU A 217 -20.25 -0.22 -2.64
C GLU A 217 -20.53 1.24 -3.00
N GLU A 218 -19.65 2.16 -2.62
CA GLU A 218 -19.79 3.60 -2.92
C GLU A 218 -19.85 3.86 -4.43
N GLY A 219 -19.07 3.12 -5.21
CA GLY A 219 -19.06 3.20 -6.67
C GLY A 219 -20.39 2.74 -7.25
N PHE A 220 -20.90 1.60 -6.78
CA PHE A 220 -22.20 1.08 -7.23
C PHE A 220 -23.37 2.00 -6.83
N GLU A 221 -23.35 2.54 -5.60
CA GLU A 221 -24.33 3.55 -5.16
C GLU A 221 -24.29 4.81 -6.03
N SER A 222 -23.09 5.28 -6.39
CA SER A 222 -22.91 6.43 -7.26
C SER A 222 -23.51 6.18 -8.65
N LEU A 223 -23.26 5.00 -9.22
CA LEU A 223 -23.87 4.59 -10.49
C LEU A 223 -25.40 4.55 -10.39
N LEU A 224 -25.96 3.92 -9.36
CA LEU A 224 -27.42 3.86 -9.17
C LEU A 224 -28.07 5.24 -8.99
N ARG A 225 -27.31 6.23 -8.49
CA ARG A 225 -27.79 7.59 -8.25
C ARG A 225 -27.65 8.51 -9.47
N TYR A 226 -26.59 8.35 -10.26
CA TYR A 226 -26.23 9.31 -11.31
C TYR A 226 -26.35 8.77 -12.73
N ALA A 227 -26.26 7.46 -12.92
CA ALA A 227 -26.45 6.81 -14.21
C ALA A 227 -27.92 6.43 -14.44
N GLU A 228 -28.23 6.01 -15.67
CA GLU A 228 -29.52 5.39 -15.96
C GLU A 228 -29.62 4.04 -15.23
N ARG A 229 -30.57 3.92 -14.29
CA ARG A 229 -30.72 2.72 -13.44
C ARG A 229 -30.86 1.43 -14.26
N SER A 230 -31.58 1.45 -15.37
CA SER A 230 -31.72 0.31 -16.29
C SER A 230 -30.37 -0.15 -16.82
N ALA A 231 -29.53 0.78 -17.30
CA ALA A 231 -28.22 0.46 -17.83
C ALA A 231 -27.29 -0.12 -16.74
N VAL A 232 -27.32 0.44 -15.52
CA VAL A 232 -26.54 -0.09 -14.39
C VAL A 232 -26.96 -1.52 -14.04
N LEU A 233 -28.27 -1.78 -13.97
CA LEU A 233 -28.77 -3.11 -13.68
C LEU A 233 -28.47 -4.11 -14.79
N ASP A 234 -28.54 -3.70 -16.06
CA ASP A 234 -28.15 -4.54 -17.20
C ASP A 234 -26.68 -4.95 -17.11
N VAL A 235 -25.76 -4.00 -16.87
CA VAL A 235 -24.33 -4.27 -16.70
C VAL A 235 -24.10 -5.20 -15.50
N PHE A 236 -24.74 -4.94 -14.37
CA PHE A 236 -24.67 -5.79 -13.18
C PHE A 236 -25.15 -7.23 -13.46
N ILE A 237 -26.26 -7.39 -14.20
CA ILE A 237 -26.79 -8.70 -14.57
C ILE A 237 -25.81 -9.43 -15.49
N GLU A 238 -25.20 -8.74 -16.46
CA GLU A 238 -24.20 -9.30 -17.37
C GLU A 238 -22.94 -9.75 -16.62
N GLU A 239 -22.40 -8.91 -15.72
CA GLU A 239 -21.27 -9.24 -14.85
C GLU A 239 -21.56 -10.47 -13.97
N LEU A 240 -22.70 -10.46 -13.27
CA LEU A 240 -23.10 -11.55 -12.40
C LEU A 240 -23.30 -12.84 -13.21
N ALA A 241 -23.97 -12.76 -14.37
CA ALA A 241 -24.16 -13.90 -15.26
C ALA A 241 -22.85 -14.45 -15.84
N GLY A 242 -21.74 -13.71 -15.80
CA GLY A 242 -20.42 -14.19 -16.21
C GLY A 242 -19.88 -15.35 -15.36
N TYR A 243 -20.34 -15.48 -14.11
CA TYR A 243 -19.92 -16.53 -13.19
C TYR A 243 -20.62 -17.87 -13.46
N THR A 244 -19.97 -18.97 -13.08
CA THR A 244 -20.54 -20.32 -13.22
C THR A 244 -21.41 -20.70 -12.02
N SER A 245 -21.12 -20.17 -10.83
CA SER A 245 -21.90 -20.42 -9.60
C SER A 245 -21.93 -19.19 -8.70
N LEU A 246 -23.02 -19.04 -7.94
CA LEU A 246 -23.18 -18.02 -6.89
C LEU A 246 -22.18 -18.20 -5.74
N THR A 247 -21.53 -19.36 -5.60
CA THR A 247 -20.52 -19.58 -4.55
C THR A 247 -19.12 -19.12 -4.95
N GLN A 248 -18.91 -18.63 -6.17
CA GLN A 248 -17.63 -18.06 -6.59
C GLN A 248 -17.41 -16.72 -5.89
N TYR A 249 -16.15 -16.46 -5.49
CA TYR A 249 -15.76 -15.28 -4.74
C TYR A 249 -16.29 -13.96 -5.36
N GLY A 250 -16.08 -13.78 -6.66
CA GLY A 250 -16.55 -12.58 -7.37
C GLY A 250 -18.07 -12.46 -7.44
N ALA A 251 -18.81 -13.56 -7.56
CA ALA A 251 -20.28 -13.54 -7.51
C ALA A 251 -20.78 -13.11 -6.13
N ILE A 252 -20.15 -13.60 -5.06
CA ILE A 252 -20.46 -13.22 -3.67
C ILE A 252 -20.22 -11.71 -3.48
N GLN A 253 -19.10 -11.19 -3.98
CA GLN A 253 -18.79 -9.75 -3.92
C GLN A 253 -19.82 -8.90 -4.67
N LEU A 254 -20.21 -9.29 -5.89
CA LEU A 254 -21.25 -8.58 -6.64
C LEU A 254 -22.60 -8.57 -5.90
N VAL A 255 -23.00 -9.71 -5.32
CA VAL A 255 -24.24 -9.80 -4.54
C VAL A 255 -24.16 -8.96 -3.27
N SER A 256 -23.02 -9.00 -2.56
CA SER A 256 -22.78 -8.16 -1.38
C SER A 256 -22.90 -6.68 -1.75
N LYS A 257 -22.16 -6.22 -2.76
CA LYS A 257 -22.20 -4.86 -3.32
C LYS A 257 -23.62 -4.40 -3.63
N PHE A 258 -24.41 -5.25 -4.30
CA PHE A 258 -25.79 -4.95 -4.64
C PHE A 258 -26.68 -4.77 -3.40
N LEU A 259 -26.59 -5.69 -2.44
CA LEU A 259 -27.42 -5.65 -1.23
C LEU A 259 -27.03 -4.51 -0.29
N SER A 260 -25.73 -4.21 -0.16
CA SER A 260 -25.25 -3.05 0.61
C SER A 260 -25.89 -1.76 0.09
N ALA A 261 -25.82 -1.54 -1.22
CA ALA A 261 -26.27 -0.31 -1.87
C ALA A 261 -27.81 -0.17 -1.97
N THR A 262 -28.53 -1.27 -2.20
CA THR A 262 -29.98 -1.22 -2.50
C THR A 262 -30.86 -1.65 -1.34
N GLN A 263 -30.35 -2.51 -0.46
CA GLN A 263 -31.12 -3.23 0.54
C GLN A 263 -32.30 -4.04 -0.04
N ASP A 264 -32.32 -4.29 -1.36
CA ASP A 264 -33.46 -4.84 -2.09
C ASP A 264 -33.25 -6.34 -2.43
N LEU A 265 -33.61 -7.20 -1.47
CA LEU A 265 -33.50 -8.64 -1.65
C LEU A 265 -34.49 -9.18 -2.70
N ASP A 266 -35.65 -8.55 -2.84
CA ASP A 266 -36.67 -8.98 -3.80
C ASP A 266 -36.18 -8.77 -5.24
N GLN A 267 -35.57 -7.60 -5.53
CA GLN A 267 -34.97 -7.32 -6.82
C GLN A 267 -33.81 -8.28 -7.14
N LEU A 268 -32.97 -8.60 -6.15
CA LEU A 268 -31.89 -9.58 -6.32
C LEU A 268 -32.43 -10.97 -6.69
N ILE A 269 -33.49 -11.43 -6.02
CA ILE A 269 -34.14 -12.71 -6.32
C ILE A 269 -34.63 -12.73 -7.78
N HIS A 270 -35.27 -11.66 -8.24
CA HIS A 270 -35.72 -11.55 -9.61
C HIS A 270 -34.56 -11.57 -10.63
N ILE A 271 -33.45 -10.89 -10.31
CA ILE A 271 -32.23 -10.91 -11.13
C ILE A 271 -31.68 -12.33 -11.27
N VAL A 272 -31.52 -13.05 -10.16
CA VAL A 272 -30.97 -14.43 -10.17
C VAL A 272 -31.88 -15.37 -10.96
N LEU A 273 -33.20 -15.26 -10.79
CA LEU A 273 -34.16 -16.04 -11.58
C LEU A 273 -34.11 -15.71 -13.07
N GLN A 274 -33.92 -14.44 -13.43
CA GLN A 274 -33.76 -14.03 -14.83
C GLN A 274 -32.51 -14.66 -15.44
N ILE A 275 -31.38 -14.67 -14.71
CA ILE A 275 -30.12 -15.28 -15.19
C ILE A 275 -30.32 -16.79 -15.37
N ALA A 276 -30.94 -17.45 -14.39
CA ALA A 276 -31.22 -18.88 -14.44
C ALA A 276 -32.11 -19.29 -15.63
N GLN A 277 -33.06 -18.43 -16.02
CA GLN A 277 -33.94 -18.67 -17.17
C GLN A 277 -33.27 -18.43 -18.53
N LYS A 278 -32.29 -17.50 -18.59
CA LYS A 278 -31.55 -17.16 -19.82
C LYS A 278 -30.37 -18.10 -20.09
N GLY A 279 -29.85 -18.79 -19.08
CA GLY A 279 -28.77 -19.75 -19.26
C GLY A 279 -29.17 -20.89 -20.21
N ASP A 280 -28.31 -21.21 -21.19
CA ASP A 280 -28.50 -22.39 -22.02
C ASP A 280 -28.66 -23.62 -21.12
N LYS A 281 -29.68 -24.44 -21.40
CA LYS A 281 -30.28 -25.48 -20.52
C LYS A 281 -29.35 -26.63 -20.08
N GLY A 282 -28.03 -26.48 -20.11
CA GLY A 282 -27.06 -27.53 -19.84
C GLY A 282 -26.22 -27.37 -18.57
N ASP A 283 -25.73 -26.16 -18.23
CA ASP A 283 -24.57 -26.02 -17.32
C ASP A 283 -24.78 -25.11 -16.09
N LYS A 284 -25.80 -24.23 -16.07
CA LYS A 284 -26.02 -23.25 -14.98
C LYS A 284 -27.23 -23.53 -14.10
N SER A 285 -28.10 -24.50 -14.41
CA SER A 285 -29.44 -24.56 -13.81
C SER A 285 -29.48 -25.02 -12.34
N GLU A 286 -28.54 -25.85 -11.86
CA GLU A 286 -28.51 -26.31 -10.46
C GLU A 286 -27.77 -25.33 -9.52
N GLU A 287 -26.79 -24.61 -10.05
CA GLU A 287 -25.98 -23.63 -9.29
C GLU A 287 -26.62 -22.23 -9.22
N TRP A 288 -27.64 -21.98 -10.04
CA TRP A 288 -28.38 -20.71 -10.12
C TRP A 288 -29.86 -20.90 -9.76
N ASP A 289 -30.13 -21.32 -8.54
CA ASP A 289 -31.49 -21.39 -8.00
C ASP A 289 -31.65 -20.61 -6.68
N LEU A 290 -32.89 -20.48 -6.20
CA LEU A 290 -33.17 -19.78 -4.96
C LEU A 290 -32.59 -20.46 -3.72
N ALA A 291 -32.43 -21.79 -3.74
CA ALA A 291 -31.83 -22.50 -2.62
C ALA A 291 -30.32 -22.24 -2.55
N ALA A 292 -29.63 -22.21 -3.69
CA ALA A 292 -28.22 -21.84 -3.81
C ALA A 292 -27.99 -20.39 -3.38
N LEU A 293 -28.82 -19.44 -3.86
CA LEU A 293 -28.77 -18.05 -3.43
C LEU A 293 -28.96 -17.93 -1.91
N LEU A 294 -29.99 -18.58 -1.35
CA LEU A 294 -30.27 -18.51 0.08
C LEU A 294 -29.13 -19.09 0.93
N ARG A 295 -28.59 -20.25 0.53
CA ARG A 295 -27.44 -20.88 1.20
C ARG A 295 -26.24 -19.94 1.19
N MET A 296 -25.94 -19.34 0.05
CA MET A 296 -24.84 -18.38 -0.10
C MET A 296 -25.05 -17.18 0.84
N LEU A 297 -26.21 -16.52 0.78
CA LEU A 297 -26.51 -15.36 1.62
C LEU A 297 -26.40 -15.67 3.11
N CYS A 298 -26.96 -16.80 3.57
CA CYS A 298 -26.92 -17.18 4.98
C CYS A 298 -25.53 -17.62 5.43
N ARG A 299 -24.78 -18.35 4.56
CA ARG A 299 -23.37 -18.72 4.82
C ARG A 299 -22.47 -17.50 4.96
N HIS A 300 -22.79 -16.43 4.24
CA HIS A 300 -22.10 -15.14 4.29
C HIS A 300 -22.82 -14.13 5.20
N TYR A 301 -23.43 -14.65 6.27
CA TYR A 301 -23.89 -13.92 7.45
C TYR A 301 -25.09 -12.97 7.27
N LEU A 302 -25.82 -12.97 6.14
CA LEU A 302 -26.94 -12.03 5.91
C LEU A 302 -27.94 -11.96 7.08
N THR A 303 -28.22 -13.10 7.73
CA THR A 303 -29.19 -13.20 8.85
C THR A 303 -28.57 -13.07 10.25
N ILE A 304 -27.25 -12.94 10.34
CA ILE A 304 -26.54 -12.68 11.59
C ILE A 304 -26.37 -11.17 11.76
N SER A 305 -26.63 -10.62 12.95
CA SER A 305 -26.54 -9.18 13.18
C SER A 305 -25.11 -8.65 13.00
N CYS A 306 -24.93 -7.39 12.60
CA CYS A 306 -23.60 -6.81 12.43
C CYS A 306 -22.78 -6.81 13.74
N GLU A 307 -23.44 -6.68 14.89
CA GLU A 307 -22.79 -6.76 16.22
C GLU A 307 -22.18 -8.15 16.47
N GLU A 308 -22.89 -9.22 16.11
CA GLU A 308 -22.40 -10.60 16.26
C GLU A 308 -21.21 -10.90 15.33
N ARG A 309 -21.12 -10.22 14.18
CA ARG A 309 -20.04 -10.36 13.19
C ARG A 309 -18.76 -9.65 13.57
N GLY A 310 -18.78 -8.75 14.56
CA GLY A 310 -17.64 -7.93 14.98
C GLY A 310 -16.27 -8.64 15.07
N PRO A 311 -16.15 -9.90 15.52
CA PRO A 311 -14.87 -10.62 15.53
C PRO A 311 -14.20 -10.80 14.17
N LEU A 312 -14.96 -10.78 13.07
CA LEU A 312 -14.43 -10.93 11.71
C LEU A 312 -13.62 -9.71 11.27
N GLY A 313 -13.87 -8.53 11.84
CA GLY A 313 -13.12 -7.30 11.53
C GLY A 313 -11.63 -7.37 11.88
N VAL A 314 -11.20 -8.35 12.69
CA VAL A 314 -9.76 -8.61 12.97
C VAL A 314 -8.99 -8.99 11.71
N PHE A 315 -9.67 -9.52 10.69
CA PHE A 315 -9.04 -9.89 9.42
C PHE A 315 -8.92 -8.71 8.45
N ASP A 316 -9.51 -7.56 8.76
CA ASP A 316 -9.45 -6.39 7.91
C ASP A 316 -8.21 -5.56 8.23
N HIS A 317 -7.67 -4.92 7.20
CA HIS A 317 -6.60 -3.95 7.39
C HIS A 317 -7.14 -2.75 8.17
N PRO A 318 -6.47 -2.26 9.23
CA PRO A 318 -6.92 -1.09 9.95
C PRO A 318 -7.04 0.12 9.03
N GLN A 319 -8.23 0.71 8.94
CA GLN A 319 -8.53 1.83 8.02
C GLN A 319 -7.70 3.11 8.30
N ASP A 320 -7.02 3.19 9.44
CA ASP A 320 -6.17 4.34 9.81
C ASP A 320 -4.66 4.06 9.66
N GLU A 321 -4.28 2.93 9.08
CA GLU A 321 -2.89 2.54 8.84
C GLU A 321 -2.60 2.46 7.34
N LEU A 322 -1.40 2.86 6.92
CA LEU A 322 -0.96 2.69 5.54
C LEU A 322 -0.84 1.18 5.23
N MET A 323 -1.60 0.70 4.25
CA MET A 323 -1.41 -0.64 3.70
C MET A 323 0.00 -0.75 3.12
N THR A 324 0.71 -1.82 3.48
CA THR A 324 2.00 -2.18 2.87
C THR A 324 1.85 -3.36 1.91
N ILE A 325 2.91 -3.66 1.15
CA ILE A 325 2.91 -4.83 0.27
C ILE A 325 2.77 -6.15 1.05
N ASP A 326 3.28 -6.20 2.28
CA ASP A 326 3.18 -7.37 3.15
C ASP A 326 1.74 -7.56 3.65
N ASP A 327 1.01 -6.46 3.90
CA ASP A 327 -0.42 -6.48 4.25
C ASP A 327 -1.27 -6.93 3.06
N ALA A 328 -1.00 -6.39 1.87
CA ALA A 328 -1.70 -6.78 0.64
C ALA A 328 -1.51 -8.27 0.32
N LEU A 329 -0.28 -8.79 0.48
CA LEU A 329 0.01 -10.23 0.36
C LEU A 329 -0.73 -11.04 1.42
N SER A 330 -0.70 -10.59 2.67
CA SER A 330 -1.41 -11.22 3.78
C SER A 330 -2.91 -11.34 3.49
N GLN A 331 -3.54 -10.26 3.02
CA GLN A 331 -4.95 -10.26 2.61
C GLN A 331 -5.22 -11.25 1.46
N ALA A 332 -4.38 -11.28 0.44
CA ALA A 332 -4.54 -12.22 -0.68
C ALA A 332 -4.42 -13.69 -0.24
N PHE A 333 -3.47 -14.00 0.65
CA PHE A 333 -3.33 -15.34 1.21
C PHE A 333 -4.48 -15.71 2.15
N MET A 334 -5.00 -14.76 2.93
CA MET A 334 -6.19 -14.99 3.75
C MET A 334 -7.41 -15.30 2.88
N ILE A 335 -7.64 -14.54 1.80
CA ILE A 335 -8.71 -14.81 0.84
C ILE A 335 -8.55 -16.20 0.22
N ALA A 336 -7.36 -16.55 -0.27
CA ALA A 336 -7.07 -17.87 -0.83
C ALA A 336 -7.22 -19.00 0.21
N GLY A 337 -6.91 -18.71 1.47
CA GLY A 337 -7.09 -19.59 2.63
C GLY A 337 -8.53 -19.71 3.11
N GLY A 338 -9.48 -19.02 2.48
CA GLY A 338 -10.91 -19.10 2.81
C GLY A 338 -11.34 -18.14 3.92
N LYS A 339 -10.74 -16.94 4.01
CA LYS A 339 -11.22 -15.83 4.86
C LYS A 339 -12.75 -15.74 4.74
N PRO A 340 -13.48 -15.73 5.88
CA PRO A 340 -14.93 -15.57 5.85
C PRO A 340 -15.29 -14.26 5.13
N LEU A 341 -16.15 -14.36 4.12
CA LEU A 341 -16.74 -13.20 3.45
C LEU A 341 -18.06 -12.85 4.12
N GLU A 342 -18.30 -11.56 4.25
CA GLU A 342 -19.54 -11.01 4.74
C GLU A 342 -20.32 -10.36 3.61
N VAL A 343 -21.62 -10.68 3.54
CA VAL A 343 -22.57 -9.82 2.85
C VAL A 343 -22.78 -8.60 3.74
N ASN A 344 -22.37 -7.42 3.27
CA ASN A 344 -22.43 -6.17 4.03
C ASN A 344 -23.87 -5.57 4.06
N ALA A 345 -24.81 -6.43 4.47
CA ALA A 345 -26.20 -6.11 4.75
C ALA A 345 -26.71 -7.06 5.84
N TYR A 346 -27.75 -6.64 6.57
CA TYR A 346 -28.44 -7.48 7.55
C TYR A 346 -29.93 -7.53 7.27
N LYS A 347 -30.49 -8.74 7.28
CA LYS A 347 -31.93 -8.96 7.24
C LYS A 347 -32.32 -10.07 8.20
N ASP A 348 -33.36 -9.82 8.99
CA ASP A 348 -33.91 -10.82 9.91
C ASP A 348 -34.32 -12.10 9.17
N ALA A 349 -34.04 -13.25 9.78
CA ALA A 349 -34.31 -14.56 9.22
C ALA A 349 -35.77 -14.78 8.80
N ALA A 350 -36.73 -14.27 9.58
CA ALA A 350 -38.15 -14.40 9.25
C ALA A 350 -38.49 -13.57 8.00
N LYS A 351 -37.94 -12.35 7.89
CA LYS A 351 -38.12 -11.51 6.70
C LYS A 351 -37.49 -12.13 5.46
N VAL A 352 -36.29 -12.70 5.58
CA VAL A 352 -35.64 -13.43 4.47
C VAL A 352 -36.52 -14.60 4.04
N LEU A 353 -37.01 -15.41 4.98
CA LEU A 353 -37.90 -16.53 4.67
C LEU A 353 -39.18 -16.07 3.96
N GLU A 354 -39.80 -14.99 4.42
CA GLU A 354 -41.01 -14.43 3.80
C GLU A 354 -40.76 -13.97 2.36
N THR A 355 -39.68 -13.22 2.12
CA THR A 355 -39.26 -12.77 0.78
C THR A 355 -39.06 -13.95 -0.19
N PHE A 356 -38.33 -14.99 0.23
CA PHE A 356 -38.14 -16.18 -0.61
C PHE A 356 -39.43 -16.97 -0.84
N CYS A 357 -40.28 -17.11 0.20
CA CYS A 357 -41.57 -17.79 0.10
C CYS A 357 -42.61 -17.03 -0.73
N ALA A 358 -42.49 -15.71 -0.88
CA ALA A 358 -43.36 -14.94 -1.76
C ALA A 358 -43.22 -15.38 -3.22
N VAL A 359 -42.04 -15.88 -3.60
CA VAL A 359 -41.72 -16.33 -4.97
C VAL A 359 -41.89 -17.84 -5.15
N GLN A 360 -41.47 -18.65 -4.17
CA GLN A 360 -41.59 -20.13 -4.20
C GLN A 360 -42.18 -20.66 -2.87
N PRO A 361 -43.51 -20.51 -2.65
CA PRO A 361 -44.15 -20.86 -1.38
C PRO A 361 -44.06 -22.35 -1.05
N GLU A 362 -44.04 -23.22 -2.06
CA GLU A 362 -43.92 -24.66 -1.93
C GLU A 362 -42.59 -25.11 -1.33
N LYS A 363 -41.54 -24.28 -1.41
CA LYS A 363 -40.20 -24.58 -0.86
C LYS A 363 -39.98 -24.06 0.56
N ARG A 364 -41.03 -23.58 1.25
CA ARG A 364 -40.92 -23.00 2.60
C ARG A 364 -40.14 -23.87 3.59
N ALA A 365 -40.43 -25.17 3.64
CA ALA A 365 -39.76 -26.09 4.56
C ALA A 365 -38.25 -26.19 4.27
N LEU A 366 -37.89 -26.28 2.97
CA LEU A 366 -36.49 -26.30 2.53
C LEU A 366 -35.76 -25.00 2.86
N PHE A 367 -36.38 -23.84 2.61
CA PHE A 367 -35.77 -22.55 2.93
C PHE A 367 -35.56 -22.36 4.43
N GLN A 368 -36.52 -22.79 5.24
CA GLN A 368 -36.40 -22.76 6.70
C GLN A 368 -35.24 -23.63 7.19
N GLU A 369 -35.10 -24.84 6.65
CA GLU A 369 -33.99 -25.75 6.96
C GLU A 369 -32.63 -25.16 6.56
N ILE A 370 -32.55 -24.53 5.38
CA ILE A 370 -31.33 -23.85 4.91
C ILE A 370 -30.94 -22.74 5.88
N ILE A 371 -31.86 -21.85 6.22
CA ILE A 371 -31.59 -20.73 7.13
C ILE A 371 -31.10 -21.25 8.48
N SER A 372 -31.81 -22.21 9.09
CA SER A 372 -31.41 -22.73 10.41
C SER A 372 -30.04 -23.40 10.39
N THR A 373 -29.76 -24.20 9.36
CA THR A 373 -28.49 -24.94 9.24
C THR A 373 -27.32 -23.99 8.96
N SER A 374 -27.51 -23.02 8.06
CA SER A 374 -26.50 -22.01 7.73
C SER A 374 -26.22 -21.08 8.90
N GLU A 375 -27.24 -20.64 9.65
CA GLU A 375 -27.05 -19.81 10.84
C GLU A 375 -26.27 -20.55 11.93
N GLN A 376 -26.62 -21.81 12.20
CA GLN A 376 -25.89 -22.61 13.18
C GLN A 376 -24.40 -22.72 12.78
N THR A 377 -24.15 -23.05 11.51
CA THR A 377 -22.77 -23.16 10.97
C THR A 377 -22.03 -21.83 11.08
N ALA A 378 -22.67 -20.72 10.73
CA ALA A 378 -22.10 -19.38 10.80
C ALA A 378 -21.75 -18.98 12.25
N ARG A 379 -22.64 -19.24 13.21
CA ARG A 379 -22.37 -18.98 14.63
C ARG A 379 -21.25 -19.87 15.19
N GLU A 380 -21.20 -21.14 14.79
CA GLU A 380 -20.07 -22.03 15.16
C GLU A 380 -18.74 -21.54 14.60
N GLN A 381 -18.71 -21.01 13.38
CA GLN A 381 -17.52 -20.39 12.79
C GLN A 381 -17.11 -19.12 13.55
N LEU A 382 -18.04 -18.23 13.87
CA LEU A 382 -17.78 -17.03 14.66
C LEU A 382 -17.20 -17.36 16.04
N GLU A 383 -17.74 -18.36 16.73
CA GLU A 383 -17.20 -18.79 18.03
C GLU A 383 -15.79 -19.39 17.92
N LYS A 384 -15.51 -20.17 16.87
CA LYS A 384 -14.15 -20.65 16.59
C LYS A 384 -13.18 -19.48 16.37
N THR A 385 -13.57 -18.50 15.57
CA THR A 385 -12.78 -17.28 15.32
C THR A 385 -12.53 -16.51 16.61
N LYS A 386 -13.55 -16.29 17.46
CA LYS A 386 -13.39 -15.64 18.77
C LYS A 386 -12.39 -16.36 19.66
N ASN A 387 -12.42 -17.68 19.70
CA ASN A 387 -11.49 -18.48 20.50
C ASN A 387 -10.05 -18.36 19.98
N LEU A 388 -9.85 -18.42 18.67
CA LEU A 388 -8.53 -18.22 18.05
C LEU A 388 -7.96 -16.82 18.36
N ILE A 389 -8.79 -15.78 18.28
CA ILE A 389 -8.39 -14.40 18.63
C ILE A 389 -7.92 -14.35 20.08
N ARG A 390 -8.70 -14.91 21.02
CA ARG A 390 -8.33 -14.96 22.45
C ARG A 390 -7.02 -15.71 22.69
N GLU A 391 -6.81 -16.84 22.02
CA GLU A 391 -5.57 -17.61 22.11
C GLU A 391 -4.36 -16.82 21.58
N MET A 392 -4.52 -16.10 20.47
CA MET A 392 -3.47 -15.25 19.90
C MET A 392 -3.15 -14.07 20.83
N GLU A 393 -4.16 -13.40 21.37
CA GLU A 393 -3.98 -12.31 22.34
C GLU A 393 -3.27 -12.80 23.60
N GLN A 394 -3.66 -13.97 24.12
CA GLN A 394 -3.02 -14.56 25.30
C GLN A 394 -1.54 -14.88 25.03
N LYS A 395 -1.22 -15.53 23.90
CA LYS A 395 0.18 -15.80 23.50
C LYS A 395 0.99 -14.50 23.35
N ARG A 396 0.37 -13.45 22.81
CA ARG A 396 1.01 -12.14 22.66
C ARG A 396 1.29 -11.50 24.02
N GLN A 397 0.35 -11.59 24.96
CA GLN A 397 0.53 -11.10 26.33
C GLN A 397 1.61 -11.90 27.09
N GLU A 398 1.63 -13.23 26.96
CA GLU A 398 2.66 -14.08 27.54
C GLU A 398 4.05 -13.77 26.96
N SER A 399 4.14 -13.54 25.65
CA SER A 399 5.41 -13.13 24.99
C SER A 399 5.86 -11.74 25.42
N ALA A 400 4.93 -10.78 25.54
CA ALA A 400 5.23 -9.43 26.02
C ALA A 400 5.66 -9.40 27.50
N GLN A 401 5.12 -10.31 28.32
CA GLN A 401 5.55 -10.48 29.72
C GLN A 401 6.94 -11.15 29.82
N GLN A 402 7.30 -12.02 28.88
CA GLN A 402 8.64 -12.62 28.80
C GLN A 402 9.69 -11.67 28.23
N GLN A 403 9.31 -10.73 27.37
CA GLN A 403 10.17 -9.67 26.81
C GLN A 403 10.20 -8.39 27.65
N GLY A 404 9.65 -8.41 28.86
CA GLY A 404 9.59 -7.26 29.76
C GLY A 404 10.94 -6.88 30.38
N GLN A 405 11.93 -6.50 29.58
CA GLN A 405 13.08 -5.63 29.95
C GLN A 405 14.02 -5.34 28.78
N THR A 406 13.53 -4.75 27.68
CA THR A 406 14.43 -4.08 26.73
C THR A 406 13.79 -2.81 26.18
N THR A 407 14.15 -1.71 26.84
CA THR A 407 14.17 -0.32 26.36
C THR A 407 12.98 0.16 25.52
N ALA A 408 12.10 0.92 26.18
CA ALA A 408 11.47 2.08 25.55
C ALA A 408 12.55 3.08 25.14
N GLU A 409 13.19 2.87 23.99
CA GLU A 409 13.85 3.95 23.27
C GLU A 409 12.73 4.88 22.76
N THR A 410 12.45 5.90 23.57
CA THR A 410 11.68 7.07 23.15
C THR A 410 12.29 7.58 21.85
N LEU A 411 11.51 7.53 20.76
CA LEU A 411 11.90 8.08 19.46
C LEU A 411 12.37 9.55 19.65
N PRO A 412 13.54 9.97 19.13
CA PRO A 412 14.02 11.36 19.23
C PRO A 412 13.23 12.37 18.39
N LEU A 413 12.12 11.96 17.78
CA LEU A 413 11.34 12.80 16.85
C LEU A 413 10.49 13.87 17.54
N MET A 414 10.34 13.83 18.87
CA MET A 414 9.57 14.85 19.60
C MET A 414 10.41 15.97 20.23
N GLU A 415 11.75 15.91 20.22
CA GLU A 415 12.55 16.88 20.99
C GLU A 415 12.95 18.18 20.23
N ASN A 416 12.68 18.30 18.93
CA ASN A 416 13.11 19.48 18.15
C ASN A 416 11.99 20.30 17.46
N HIS A 417 10.71 19.99 17.68
CA HIS A 417 9.63 20.87 17.24
C HIS A 417 9.26 21.86 18.36
N SER A 418 9.86 23.05 18.30
CA SER A 418 9.48 24.21 19.10
C SER A 418 7.96 24.45 19.05
N GLU A 419 7.27 24.42 20.21
CA GLU A 419 5.99 25.08 20.58
C GLU A 419 4.82 25.13 19.58
N LYS A 420 4.88 24.46 18.42
CA LYS A 420 3.85 24.49 17.40
C LYS A 420 2.96 23.27 17.58
N ALA A 421 1.68 23.51 17.84
CA ALA A 421 0.69 22.44 17.89
C ALA A 421 0.70 21.68 16.55
N VAL A 422 1.07 20.40 16.60
CA VAL A 422 1.03 19.50 15.45
C VAL A 422 -0.42 19.37 15.00
N SER A 423 -0.69 19.62 13.72
CA SER A 423 -2.03 19.44 13.16
C SER A 423 -2.44 17.97 13.12
N GLU A 424 -3.74 17.69 13.04
CA GLU A 424 -4.26 16.31 12.96
C GLU A 424 -3.65 15.53 11.78
N GLU A 425 -3.44 16.18 10.64
CA GLU A 425 -2.87 15.55 9.45
C GLU A 425 -1.37 15.29 9.59
N GLU A 426 -0.62 16.20 10.21
CA GLU A 426 0.79 15.97 10.54
C GLU A 426 0.94 14.85 11.57
N ALA A 427 0.05 14.78 12.56
CA ALA A 427 0.00 13.70 13.54
C ALA A 427 -0.30 12.34 12.87
N TYR A 428 -1.21 12.31 11.90
CA TYR A 428 -1.47 11.12 11.08
C TYR A 428 -0.20 10.68 10.34
N ILE A 429 0.47 11.59 9.63
CA ILE A 429 1.72 11.27 8.91
C ILE A 429 2.78 10.72 9.87
N LEU A 430 3.03 11.38 11.00
CA LEU A 430 4.01 10.95 11.99
C LEU A 430 3.66 9.60 12.63
N LYS A 431 2.37 9.30 12.83
CA LYS A 431 1.91 7.97 13.25
C LYS A 431 2.31 6.90 12.22
N GLN A 432 2.06 7.14 10.94
CA GLN A 432 2.42 6.18 9.89
C GLN A 432 3.93 5.96 9.79
N VAL A 433 4.71 7.04 9.91
CA VAL A 433 6.18 6.97 9.98
C VAL A 433 6.62 6.10 11.14
N SER A 434 6.09 6.34 12.33
CA SER A 434 6.44 5.59 13.54
C SER A 434 6.05 4.11 13.48
N LEU A 435 4.89 3.78 12.89
CA LEU A 435 4.45 2.39 12.73
C LEU A 435 5.38 1.60 11.80
N GLN A 436 5.95 2.26 10.80
CA GLN A 436 6.79 1.62 9.80
C GLN A 436 8.30 1.80 10.01
N THR A 437 8.72 2.52 11.05
CA THR A 437 10.12 2.64 11.46
C THR A 437 10.70 1.25 11.71
N GLU A 438 11.83 0.93 11.07
CA GLU A 438 12.46 -0.37 11.24
C GLU A 438 12.90 -0.59 12.70
N GLN A 439 12.42 -1.69 13.28
CA GLN A 439 12.82 -2.14 14.60
C GLN A 439 13.68 -3.40 14.48
N PHE A 440 14.81 -3.41 15.17
CA PHE A 440 15.72 -4.54 15.26
C PHE A 440 15.77 -4.99 16.72
N ALA A 441 15.24 -6.19 17.01
CA ALA A 441 15.31 -6.80 18.33
C ALA A 441 16.72 -7.33 18.61
N ASP A 442 17.09 -7.42 19.89
CA ASP A 442 18.32 -8.06 20.37
C ASP A 442 19.58 -7.63 19.61
N LYS A 443 19.69 -6.31 19.35
CA LYS A 443 20.76 -5.70 18.54
C LYS A 443 22.13 -6.19 18.99
N GLU A 444 22.43 -6.14 20.28
CA GLU A 444 23.75 -6.52 20.79
C GLU A 444 24.12 -7.98 20.53
N GLU A 445 23.19 -8.91 20.79
CA GLU A 445 23.45 -10.34 20.64
C GLU A 445 23.59 -10.71 19.16
N THR A 446 22.64 -10.25 18.34
CA THR A 446 22.64 -10.50 16.91
C THR A 446 23.91 -9.94 16.27
N LEU A 447 24.35 -8.75 16.67
CA LEU A 447 25.57 -8.14 16.15
C LEU A 447 26.85 -8.82 16.62
N GLY A 448 26.89 -9.34 17.85
CA GLY A 448 28.00 -10.18 18.31
C GLY A 448 28.15 -11.42 17.44
N GLN A 449 27.04 -12.08 17.10
CA GLN A 449 27.02 -13.24 16.21
C GLN A 449 27.46 -12.88 14.77
N ILE A 450 26.90 -11.79 14.22
CA ILE A 450 27.29 -11.26 12.90
C ILE A 450 28.78 -10.92 12.88
N GLY A 451 29.28 -10.18 13.87
CA GLY A 451 30.68 -9.81 14.01
C GLY A 451 31.59 -11.04 14.06
N GLY A 452 31.24 -12.05 14.87
CA GLY A 452 31.99 -13.31 14.94
C GLY A 452 32.00 -14.10 13.63
N GLN A 453 30.94 -14.04 12.83
CA GLN A 453 30.93 -14.62 11.48
C GLN A 453 31.79 -13.80 10.50
N LEU A 454 31.66 -12.47 10.50
CA LEU A 454 32.44 -11.58 9.64
C LEU A 454 33.94 -11.70 9.90
N ARG A 455 34.37 -11.77 11.17
CA ARG A 455 35.78 -11.97 11.54
C ARG A 455 36.30 -13.32 11.05
N ARG A 456 35.51 -14.40 11.14
CA ARG A 456 35.87 -15.71 10.56
C ARG A 456 36.05 -15.63 9.05
N ILE A 457 35.12 -15.02 8.33
CA ILE A 457 35.19 -14.86 6.87
C ILE A 457 36.39 -13.99 6.46
N ALA A 458 36.63 -12.90 7.19
CA ALA A 458 37.73 -11.97 6.93
C ALA A 458 39.11 -12.59 7.23
N MET A 459 39.24 -13.32 8.35
CA MET A 459 40.52 -13.86 8.82
C MET A 459 40.87 -15.25 8.27
N ALA A 460 39.89 -16.11 7.96
CA ALA A 460 40.16 -17.47 7.50
C ALA A 460 40.09 -17.59 5.97
N ASP A 461 39.09 -16.99 5.32
CA ASP A 461 38.80 -17.25 3.91
C ASP A 461 39.41 -16.22 2.96
N ASN A 462 39.77 -15.03 3.46
CA ASN A 462 40.24 -13.90 2.65
C ASN A 462 41.40 -13.13 3.30
N ALA A 463 42.29 -13.82 4.01
CA ALA A 463 43.36 -13.20 4.81
C ALA A 463 44.21 -12.18 4.02
N GLU A 464 44.45 -12.39 2.73
CA GLU A 464 45.18 -11.44 1.87
C GLU A 464 44.45 -10.09 1.75
N LEU A 465 43.13 -10.10 1.55
CA LEU A 465 42.29 -8.91 1.39
C LEU A 465 42.19 -8.11 2.71
N PHE A 466 42.27 -8.79 3.86
CA PHE A 466 42.14 -8.18 5.19
C PHE A 466 43.47 -8.07 5.94
N SER A 467 44.61 -8.26 5.26
CA SER A 467 45.97 -8.16 5.83
C SER A 467 46.50 -6.72 5.91
N ALA A 468 45.89 -5.78 5.18
CA ALA A 468 46.28 -4.38 5.19
C ALA A 468 46.15 -3.78 6.61
N LYS A 469 47.06 -2.87 6.96
CA LYS A 469 46.99 -2.12 8.23
C LYS A 469 46.53 -0.68 8.05
N ASP A 470 46.29 -0.29 6.80
CA ASP A 470 45.98 1.08 6.45
C ASP A 470 44.46 1.30 6.47
N ARG A 471 44.06 2.32 7.22
CA ARG A 471 42.68 2.80 7.33
C ARG A 471 42.10 3.15 5.95
N ASP A 472 42.89 3.83 5.12
CA ASP A 472 42.43 4.34 3.83
C ASP A 472 42.11 3.21 2.84
N TYR A 473 42.82 2.08 2.94
CA TYR A 473 42.53 0.88 2.16
C TYR A 473 41.10 0.37 2.42
N TYR A 474 40.71 0.28 3.70
CA TYR A 474 39.38 -0.20 4.07
C TYR A 474 38.27 0.77 3.69
N LEU A 475 38.49 2.08 3.86
CA LEU A 475 37.53 3.09 3.44
C LEU A 475 37.28 3.05 1.93
N GLN A 476 38.34 3.00 1.12
CA GLN A 476 38.20 2.88 -0.33
C GLN A 476 37.49 1.59 -0.73
N GLY A 477 37.77 0.48 -0.03
CA GLY A 477 37.06 -0.77 -0.21
C GLY A 477 35.56 -0.66 0.10
N ILE A 478 35.17 0.08 1.15
CA ILE A 478 33.77 0.28 1.51
C ILE A 478 33.08 1.12 0.42
N TYR A 479 33.72 2.19 -0.06
CA TYR A 479 33.19 3.00 -1.15
C TYR A 479 32.98 2.15 -2.41
N ASP A 480 33.99 1.39 -2.82
CA ASP A 480 33.91 0.50 -3.98
C ASP A 480 32.80 -0.55 -3.83
N ALA A 481 32.72 -1.20 -2.66
CA ALA A 481 31.74 -2.24 -2.40
C ALA A 481 30.31 -1.69 -2.42
N THR A 482 30.05 -0.59 -1.70
CA THR A 482 28.72 0.04 -1.66
C THR A 482 28.29 0.57 -3.04
N PHE A 483 29.22 1.17 -3.80
CA PHE A 483 28.97 1.64 -5.16
C PHE A 483 28.68 0.49 -6.12
N HIS A 484 29.49 -0.58 -6.08
CA HIS A 484 29.31 -1.76 -6.93
C HIS A 484 27.99 -2.49 -6.64
N HIS A 485 27.60 -2.57 -5.37
CA HIS A 485 26.34 -3.20 -4.94
C HIS A 485 25.14 -2.25 -4.96
N ARG A 486 25.33 -0.99 -5.38
CA ARG A 486 24.29 0.01 -5.61
C ARG A 486 23.38 0.27 -4.40
N PHE A 487 23.97 0.41 -3.21
CA PHE A 487 23.20 0.87 -2.05
C PHE A 487 23.77 2.15 -1.47
N ALA A 488 22.87 3.04 -1.09
CA ALA A 488 23.19 4.32 -0.48
C ALA A 488 23.15 4.21 1.05
N LEU A 489 23.94 5.04 1.72
CA LEU A 489 23.86 5.25 3.16
C LEU A 489 23.53 6.72 3.44
N ARG A 490 22.97 7.02 4.61
CA ARG A 490 22.75 8.40 5.06
C ARG A 490 24.07 9.18 5.18
N GLU A 491 24.01 10.49 4.97
CA GLU A 491 25.17 11.38 5.17
C GLU A 491 25.78 11.24 6.57
N ALA A 492 24.96 11.08 7.61
CA ALA A 492 25.44 10.86 8.97
C ALA A 492 26.24 9.55 9.12
N ALA A 493 25.82 8.49 8.42
CA ALA A 493 26.52 7.20 8.40
C ALA A 493 27.87 7.34 7.67
N TRP A 494 27.88 7.98 6.51
CA TRP A 494 29.13 8.25 5.79
C TRP A 494 30.09 9.10 6.62
N ASN A 495 29.61 10.18 7.25
CA ASN A 495 30.44 11.01 8.13
C ASN A 495 31.02 10.23 9.31
N ALA A 496 30.31 9.24 9.83
CA ALA A 496 30.81 8.36 10.88
C ALA A 496 31.86 7.37 10.36
N ILE A 497 31.61 6.75 9.20
CA ILE A 497 32.57 5.83 8.55
C ILE A 497 33.87 6.59 8.21
N ASP A 498 33.75 7.78 7.63
CA ASP A 498 34.86 8.65 7.22
C ASP A 498 35.70 9.15 8.40
N ARG A 499 35.19 9.06 9.64
CA ARG A 499 35.87 9.47 10.88
C ARG A 499 36.27 8.29 11.78
N GLU A 500 35.90 7.07 11.41
CA GLU A 500 36.25 5.89 12.20
C GLU A 500 37.77 5.66 12.14
N GLU A 501 38.39 5.47 13.30
CA GLU A 501 39.83 5.27 13.46
C GLU A 501 40.17 3.81 13.79
N ASN A 502 39.20 3.04 14.27
CA ASN A 502 39.37 1.64 14.58
C ASN A 502 39.32 0.78 13.30
N VAL A 503 40.52 0.36 12.86
CA VAL A 503 40.71 -0.48 11.68
C VAL A 503 39.93 -1.81 11.75
N GLU A 504 39.74 -2.41 12.94
CA GLU A 504 38.99 -3.66 13.07
C GLU A 504 37.48 -3.47 12.83
N ILE A 505 36.95 -2.30 13.18
CA ILE A 505 35.57 -1.93 12.81
C ILE A 505 35.48 -1.78 11.30
N LEU A 506 36.38 -1.00 10.69
CA LEU A 506 36.39 -0.80 9.23
C LEU A 506 36.54 -2.11 8.45
N LYS A 507 37.31 -3.08 8.95
CA LYS A 507 37.38 -4.44 8.40
C LYS A 507 36.03 -5.14 8.41
N CYS A 508 35.30 -5.08 9.54
CA CYS A 508 33.98 -5.70 9.65
C CYS A 508 32.96 -5.01 8.72
N LEU A 509 32.97 -3.68 8.64
CA LEU A 509 32.10 -2.93 7.74
C LEU A 509 32.40 -3.24 6.27
N LEU A 510 33.68 -3.35 5.88
CA LEU A 510 34.08 -3.77 4.54
C LEU A 510 33.61 -5.20 4.24
N ALA A 511 33.85 -6.14 5.15
CA ALA A 511 33.41 -7.53 4.99
C ALA A 511 31.90 -7.61 4.77
N LEU A 512 31.13 -6.85 5.56
CA LEU A 512 29.68 -6.76 5.43
C LEU A 512 29.25 -6.13 4.08
N ALA A 513 29.94 -5.08 3.65
CA ALA A 513 29.67 -4.40 2.38
C ALA A 513 29.94 -5.32 1.18
N ILE A 514 30.99 -6.14 1.20
CA ILE A 514 31.38 -6.99 0.05
C ILE A 514 30.40 -8.16 -0.19
N ILE A 515 29.71 -8.67 0.84
CA ILE A 515 28.83 -9.84 0.72
C ILE A 515 27.73 -9.61 -0.33
N LYS A 516 27.71 -10.45 -1.37
CA LYS A 516 26.78 -10.38 -2.51
C LYS A 516 25.38 -10.93 -2.23
N LYS A 517 25.02 -11.12 -0.96
CA LYS A 517 23.73 -11.73 -0.58
C LYS A 517 22.63 -10.67 -0.65
N ASN A 518 21.63 -10.90 -1.49
CA ASN A 518 20.49 -9.99 -1.70
C ASN A 518 19.22 -10.49 -0.98
N GLU A 519 19.37 -11.36 0.03
CA GLU A 519 18.24 -11.75 0.88
C GLU A 519 17.77 -10.51 1.66
N LEU A 520 16.46 -10.24 1.65
CA LEU A 520 15.89 -9.00 2.18
C LEU A 520 16.26 -8.73 3.65
N ASN A 521 16.20 -9.76 4.50
CA ASN A 521 16.55 -9.63 5.92
C ASN A 521 18.03 -9.29 6.12
N PHE A 522 18.92 -9.98 5.38
CA PHE A 522 20.34 -9.67 5.41
C PHE A 522 20.61 -8.25 4.89
N TRP A 523 19.92 -7.83 3.84
CA TRP A 523 20.05 -6.49 3.26
C TRP A 523 19.66 -5.40 4.27
N ARG A 524 18.52 -5.56 4.96
CA ARG A 524 18.07 -4.65 6.02
C ARG A 524 19.06 -4.57 7.17
N TRP A 525 19.52 -5.72 7.67
CA TRP A 525 20.56 -5.77 8.72
C TRP A 525 21.86 -5.11 8.27
N ARG A 526 22.29 -5.34 7.02
CA ARG A 526 23.51 -4.73 6.49
C ARG A 526 23.42 -3.20 6.52
N ILE A 527 22.33 -2.63 6.01
CA ILE A 527 22.14 -1.18 6.03
C ILE A 527 22.07 -0.70 7.48
N HIS A 528 21.29 -1.35 8.34
CA HIS A 528 21.16 -0.97 9.74
C HIS A 528 22.51 -0.92 10.47
N VAL A 529 23.36 -1.94 10.29
CA VAL A 529 24.72 -1.98 10.86
C VAL A 529 25.55 -0.81 10.32
N LEU A 530 25.59 -0.62 9.00
CA LEU A 530 26.38 0.46 8.38
C LEU A 530 25.89 1.85 8.77
N GLU A 531 24.61 2.02 9.07
CA GLU A 531 24.02 3.31 9.44
C GLU A 531 23.99 3.60 10.94
N SER A 532 24.44 2.66 11.78
CA SER A 532 24.33 2.78 13.25
C SER A 532 25.71 2.70 13.93
N PRO A 533 26.46 3.82 14.01
CA PRO A 533 27.78 3.84 14.64
C PRO A 533 27.78 3.38 16.11
N SER A 534 26.69 3.62 16.84
CA SER A 534 26.53 3.25 18.24
C SER A 534 26.66 1.74 18.50
N ILE A 535 26.46 0.92 17.47
CA ILE A 535 26.46 -0.54 17.58
C ILE A 535 27.71 -1.20 16.98
N TRP A 536 28.62 -0.45 16.36
CA TRP A 536 29.82 -1.03 15.72
C TRP A 536 30.76 -1.73 16.69
N ARG A 537 30.81 -1.28 17.96
CA ARG A 537 31.63 -1.93 18.99
C ARG A 537 31.28 -3.41 19.19
N TYR A 538 30.01 -3.79 19.05
CA TYR A 538 29.57 -5.17 19.20
C TYR A 538 30.04 -6.07 18.04
N LEU A 539 30.44 -5.49 16.90
CA LEU A 539 31.03 -6.25 15.78
C LEU A 539 32.44 -6.76 16.09
N ILE A 540 33.11 -6.26 17.13
CA ILE A 540 34.47 -6.64 17.50
C ILE A 540 34.58 -7.21 18.92
N GLU A 541 33.59 -6.98 19.78
CA GLU A 541 33.54 -7.59 21.12
C GLU A 541 33.44 -9.13 21.00
N GLU A 542 34.38 -9.85 21.61
CA GLU A 542 34.26 -11.29 21.83
C GLU A 542 33.39 -11.51 23.06
N ARG A 543 32.09 -11.75 22.87
CA ARG A 543 31.32 -12.37 23.96
C ARG A 543 31.76 -13.83 24.05
N GLN A 544 32.27 -14.21 25.22
CA GLN A 544 32.34 -15.62 25.61
C GLN A 544 30.91 -16.15 25.52
N VAL A 545 30.65 -17.00 24.53
CA VAL A 545 29.46 -17.84 24.56
C VAL A 545 29.61 -18.65 25.85
N ASP A 546 28.73 -18.43 26.83
CA ASP A 546 28.69 -19.26 28.03
C ASP A 546 28.51 -20.71 27.57
N ALA A 547 29.62 -21.44 27.56
CA ALA A 547 29.67 -22.88 27.36
C ALA A 547 29.11 -23.52 28.63
N GLY A 548 27.79 -23.43 28.78
CA GLY A 548 27.06 -23.82 29.98
C GLY A 548 25.82 -24.62 29.67
N ALA A 549 25.89 -25.59 28.76
CA ALA A 549 24.89 -26.66 28.61
C ALA A 549 25.42 -27.77 27.68
N ASP A 550 26.43 -28.51 28.13
CA ASP A 550 26.68 -29.89 27.67
C ASP A 550 27.70 -30.54 28.61
N ASP A 551 27.26 -30.78 29.85
CA ASP A 551 27.88 -31.81 30.69
C ASP A 551 26.78 -32.50 31.51
N ASN A 552 25.90 -33.22 30.80
CA ASN A 552 25.22 -34.36 31.37
C ASN A 552 25.99 -35.61 30.94
N GLY A 553 27.09 -35.87 31.64
CA GLY A 553 27.70 -37.19 31.68
C GLY A 553 26.68 -38.21 32.19
N ALA A 554 26.41 -39.20 31.36
CA ALA A 554 25.82 -40.47 31.78
C ALA A 554 26.93 -41.52 31.77
N GLU A 555 27.39 -41.88 32.98
CA GLU A 555 27.79 -43.25 33.31
C GLU A 555 26.54 -44.11 33.55
#